data_AF-A0A3P2RLB1-F1
#
_entry.id   AF-A0A3P2RLB1-F1
#
_cell.length_a   1.000
_cell.length_b   1.000
_cell.length_c   1.000
_cell.angle_alpha   90.00
_cell.angle_beta   90.00
_cell.angle_gamma   90.00
#
_symmetry.space_group_name_H-M   'P 1'
#
loop_
_entity.id
_entity.type
_entity.pdbx_description
1 polymer ?
#
loop_
_entity_poly.entity_id
_entity_poly.type
_entity_poly.pdbx_seq_one_letter_code
_entity_poly.pdbx_strand_id
1 'polypeptide(L)' 'MRQVNFYDIFNSDDRKQRLKILDIDGRIFEGYFDGQTDAFDNDPEVDTIELELDNGRIVTFPESDIKTIELID' A
#
# COMPACT_ATOMS: atom_id res chain seq x y z
N MET A 1 9.06 -3.32 13.44
CA MET A 1 7.75 -3.14 12.79
C MET A 1 7.27 -1.74 13.14
N ARG A 2 7.25 -0.84 12.15
CA ARG A 2 6.79 0.54 12.30
C ARG A 2 5.49 0.64 11.51
N GLN A 3 4.39 0.96 12.19
CA GLN A 3 3.17 1.36 11.52
C GLN A 3 3.47 2.67 10.79
N VAL A 4 3.24 2.68 9.49
CA VAL A 4 3.48 3.83 8.63
C VAL A 4 2.17 4.27 8.04
N ASN A 5 1.97 5.58 8.00
CA ASN A 5 0.85 6.16 7.32
C ASN A 5 1.18 6.17 5.84
N PHE A 6 0.14 6.06 5.02
CA PHE A 6 0.16 6.27 3.57
C PHE A 6 1.26 7.28 3.16
N TYR A 7 1.11 8.55 3.52
CA TYR A 7 2.06 9.64 3.25
C TYR A 7 3.56 9.36 3.48
N ASP A 8 3.90 8.59 4.51
CA ASP A 8 5.29 8.35 4.90
C ASP A 8 5.96 7.25 4.05
N ILE A 9 5.17 6.35 3.46
CA ILE A 9 5.65 5.33 2.51
C ILE A 9 6.02 6.02 1.18
N PHE A 10 5.27 7.06 0.80
CA PHE A 10 5.18 7.53 -0.59
C PHE A 10 6.13 8.66 -0.99
N ASN A 11 6.79 9.32 -0.03
CA ASN A 11 7.80 10.35 -0.32
C ASN A 11 9.23 9.79 -0.48
N SER A 12 9.40 8.48 -0.41
CA SER A 12 10.68 7.84 -0.65
C SER A 12 10.77 7.45 -2.13
N ASP A 13 11.74 8.00 -2.87
CA ASP A 13 12.07 7.60 -4.26
C ASP A 13 12.44 6.09 -4.41
N ASP A 14 12.48 5.34 -3.31
CA ASP A 14 12.66 3.90 -3.26
C ASP A 14 11.36 3.16 -3.62
N ARG A 15 11.13 2.98 -4.93
CA ARG A 15 10.04 2.19 -5.53
C ARG A 15 10.12 0.67 -5.26
N LYS A 16 10.68 0.24 -4.14
CA LYS A 16 10.91 -1.18 -3.81
C LYS A 16 10.70 -1.49 -2.34
N GLN A 17 9.87 -0.73 -1.65
CA GLN A 17 9.53 -1.04 -0.27
C GLN A 17 8.65 -2.30 -0.22
N ARG A 18 9.05 -3.27 0.60
CA ARG A 18 8.24 -4.47 0.85
C ARG A 18 7.17 -4.14 1.89
N LEU A 19 5.92 -4.28 1.48
CA LEU A 19 4.76 -3.98 2.30
C LEU A 19 4.03 -5.26 2.70
N LYS A 20 3.41 -5.19 3.88
CA LYS A 20 2.42 -6.13 4.34
C LYS A 20 1.11 -5.39 4.57
N ILE A 21 0.08 -5.81 3.84
CA ILE A 21 -1.27 -5.27 3.93
C ILE A 21 -2.16 -6.28 4.63
N LEU A 22 -2.87 -5.82 5.65
CA LEU A 22 -4.00 -6.53 6.24
C LEU A 22 -5.28 -5.87 5.73
N ASP A 23 -6.13 -6.61 5.04
CA ASP A 23 -7.42 -6.10 4.59
C ASP A 23 -8.47 -6.13 5.71
N ILE A 24 -9.62 -5.50 5.45
CA ILE A 24 -10.77 -5.48 6.37
C ILE A 24 -11.37 -6.88 6.62
N ASP A 25 -11.17 -7.82 5.68
CA ASP A 25 -11.58 -9.23 5.79
C ASP A 25 -10.60 -10.08 6.61
N GLY A 26 -9.47 -9.51 7.05
CA GLY A 26 -8.44 -10.19 7.84
C GLY A 26 -7.44 -11.00 7.01
N ARG A 27 -7.37 -10.81 5.69
CA ARG A 27 -6.39 -11.43 4.80
C ARG A 27 -5.11 -10.63 4.77
N ILE A 28 -3.99 -11.33 4.67
CA ILE A 28 -2.66 -10.74 4.62
C ILE A 28 -2.11 -10.86 3.21
N PHE A 29 -1.62 -9.75 2.68
CA PHE A 29 -0.93 -9.65 1.40
C PHE A 29 0.47 -9.11 1.64
N GLU A 30 1.46 -9.75 1.03
CA GLU A 30 2.86 -9.34 1.10
C GLU A 30 3.39 -9.18 -0.32
N GLY A 31 4.11 -8.10 -0.55
CA GLY A 31 4.64 -7.78 -1.88
C GLY A 31 5.43 -6.49 -1.89
N TYR A 32 5.82 -6.06 -3.07
CA TYR A 32 6.49 -4.80 -3.30
C TYR A 32 5.47 -3.73 -3.67
N PHE A 33 5.65 -2.53 -3.13
CA PHE A 33 4.91 -1.37 -3.58
C PHE A 33 5.18 -1.12 -5.07
N ASP A 34 4.11 -1.04 -5.88
CA ASP A 34 4.20 -0.79 -7.32
C ASP A 34 3.74 0.63 -7.68
N GLY A 35 2.65 1.10 -7.09
CA GLY A 35 2.05 2.40 -7.42
C GLY A 35 0.89 2.80 -6.50
N GLN A 36 0.34 4.00 -6.75
CA GLN A 36 -0.86 4.49 -6.07
C GLN A 36 -1.66 5.40 -6.99
N THR A 37 -2.94 5.59 -6.65
CA THR A 37 -3.78 6.65 -7.24
C THR A 37 -4.21 7.61 -6.14
N ASP A 38 -4.09 8.91 -6.40
CA ASP A 38 -4.53 9.97 -5.48
C ASP A 38 -6.04 10.22 -5.64
N ALA A 39 -6.71 10.65 -4.57
CA ALA A 39 -8.12 11.01 -4.62
C ALA A 39 -8.37 12.19 -5.58
N PHE A 40 -9.48 12.13 -6.32
CA PHE A 40 -9.79 13.07 -7.40
C PHE A 40 -9.99 14.52 -6.94
N ASP A 41 -10.23 14.75 -5.65
CA ASP A 41 -10.74 16.00 -5.11
C ASP A 41 -9.65 17.04 -4.69
N ASN A 42 -8.39 16.87 -5.12
CA ASN A 42 -7.22 17.62 -4.62
C ASN A 42 -6.99 17.48 -3.10
N ASP A 43 -7.64 16.52 -2.45
CA ASP A 43 -7.30 16.16 -1.09
C ASP A 43 -6.00 15.34 -1.14
N PRO A 44 -5.03 15.58 -0.25
CA PRO A 44 -3.87 14.71 -0.10
C PRO A 44 -4.17 13.20 0.07
N GLU A 45 -5.42 12.78 0.24
CA GLU A 45 -5.75 11.37 0.51
C GLU A 45 -5.45 10.43 -0.66
N VAL A 46 -4.88 9.26 -0.35
CA VAL A 46 -4.60 8.20 -1.32
C VAL A 46 -5.87 7.36 -1.52
N ASP A 47 -6.32 7.21 -2.75
CA ASP A 47 -7.53 6.45 -3.10
C ASP A 47 -7.22 4.95 -3.17
N THR A 48 -6.11 4.59 -3.83
CA THR A 48 -5.70 3.18 -4.00
C THR A 48 -4.19 2.99 -3.90
N ILE A 49 -3.78 1.79 -3.45
CA ILE A 49 -2.40 1.29 -3.50
C ILE A 49 -2.33 0.08 -4.41
N GLU A 50 -1.26 0.00 -5.21
CA GLU A 50 -0.91 -1.15 -6.02
C GLU A 50 0.27 -1.91 -5.40
N LEU A 51 0.08 -3.21 -5.22
CA LEU A 51 1.05 -4.13 -4.63
C LEU A 51 1.41 -5.22 -5.65
N GLU A 52 2.68 -5.30 -6.04
CA GLU A 52 3.22 -6.43 -6.80
C GLU A 52 3.54 -7.59 -5.85
N LEU A 53 2.74 -8.64 -5.91
CA LEU A 53 2.94 -9.87 -5.14
C LEU A 53 4.16 -10.64 -5.64
N ASP A 54 4.73 -11.52 -4.80
CA ASP A 54 5.89 -12.36 -5.14
C ASP A 54 5.69 -13.25 -6.39
N ASN A 55 4.44 -13.45 -6.84
CA ASN A 55 4.10 -14.19 -8.07
C ASN A 55 4.03 -13.30 -9.33
N GLY A 56 4.41 -12.02 -9.24
CA GLY A 56 4.37 -11.04 -10.31
C GLY A 56 2.97 -10.52 -10.65
N ARG A 57 1.96 -10.78 -9.82
CA ARG A 57 0.62 -10.20 -9.96
C ARG A 57 0.54 -8.88 -9.22
N ILE A 58 0.00 -7.87 -9.88
CA ILE A 58 -0.33 -6.59 -9.26
C ILE A 58 -1.75 -6.67 -8.72
N VAL A 59 -1.94 -6.26 -7.47
CA VAL A 59 -3.24 -6.16 -6.81
C VAL A 59 -3.43 -4.74 -6.33
N THR A 60 -4.57 -4.15 -6.69
CA THR A 60 -4.97 -2.81 -6.26
C THR A 60 -5.88 -2.90 -5.04
N PHE A 61 -5.58 -2.12 -4.02
CA PHE A 61 -6.34 -2.04 -2.77
C PHE A 61 -6.87 -0.62 -2.58
N PRO A 62 -8.21 -0.43 -2.54
CA PRO A 62 -8.80 0.81 -2.06
C PRO A 62 -8.41 1.06 -0.61
N GLU A 63 -8.20 2.33 -0.24
CA GLU A 63 -7.90 2.71 1.15
C GLU A 63 -8.95 2.18 2.13
N SER A 64 -10.23 2.18 1.73
CA SER A 64 -11.35 1.65 2.51
C SER A 64 -11.25 0.15 2.84
N ASP A 65 -10.51 -0.61 2.02
CA ASP A 65 -10.38 -2.06 2.14
C ASP A 65 -9.13 -2.44 2.94
N ILE A 66 -8.30 -1.46 3.29
CA ILE A 66 -7.06 -1.65 4.02
C ILE A 66 -7.31 -1.38 5.51
N LYS A 67 -7.02 -2.38 6.34
CA LYS A 67 -7.06 -2.23 7.79
C LYS A 67 -5.74 -1.70 8.35
N THR A 68 -4.62 -2.24 7.88
CA THR A 68 -3.28 -1.78 8.25
C THR A 68 -2.27 -2.02 7.14
N ILE A 69 -1.26 -1.17 7.06
CA ILE A 69 -0.07 -1.34 6.22
C ILE A 69 1.16 -1.32 7.12
N GLU A 70 2.05 -2.28 6.92
CA GLU A 70 3.32 -2.39 7.63
C GLU A 70 4.46 -2.44 6.62
N LEU A 71 5.51 -1.65 6.85
CA LEU A 71 6.81 -1.88 6.21
C LEU A 71 7.48 -3.08 6.89
N ILE A 72 7.85 -4.08 6.10
CA ILE A 72 8.46 -5.32 6.58
C ILE A 72 9.91 -5.50 6.12
N ASP A 73 10.48 -4.49 5.47
CA ASP A 73 11.90 -4.39 5.13
C ASP A 73 12.70 -3.65 6.23
#